data_AF-A0A537EVB8-F1
#
_entry.id   AF-A0A537EVB8-F1
#
_cell.length_a   1.000
_cell.length_b   1.000
_cell.length_c   1.000
_cell.angle_alpha   90.00
_cell.angle_beta   90.00
_cell.angle_gamma   90.00
#
_symmetry.space_group_name_H-M   'P 1'
#
loop_
_entity.id
_entity.type
_entity.pdbx_description
1 polymer ?
#
loop_
_entity_poly.entity_id
_entity_poly.type
_entity_poly.pdbx_seq_one_letter_code
_entity_poly.pdbx_strand_id
1 'polypeptide(L)'
;MASWRHDFKRLTPPKNKAILERCAVCGAEEFIPYVCRYCGHVHCVYHRLPENHECPNISQARAPRQPVHLERRQGGTTLRLIRSPRISLMPGREILALSIAWVVLGVSFSMRYMYQPSWWSQPIALFEVFLLTLLIIGTSFLGHELAHKFTAQRYGAWAEFKLWTVGAIMSLVFSVVSQGAFIFAAPGAVYIASRSSYIGDVMDRKTNGIISLVGPVINVAAATISAVIYFGLLAAGVGVKIYGFDPLTQSILINLWLGAFNMIPFFILDGQKVLTWNRAVWAVVTIPLWTATAVAIVLLR
;
A
#
# COMPACT_ATOMS: atom_id res chain seq x y z
N MET A 1 3.76 -37.08 43.40
CA MET A 1 3.78 -35.62 43.15
C MET A 1 5.17 -35.10 43.49
N ALA A 2 6.05 -34.92 42.50
CA ALA A 2 7.38 -34.34 42.69
C ALA A 2 7.41 -32.99 41.98
N SER A 3 7.43 -31.89 42.75
CA SER A 3 7.51 -30.54 42.18
C SER A 3 8.96 -30.24 41.82
N TRP A 4 9.30 -30.30 40.54
CA TRP A 4 10.56 -29.76 40.04
C TRP A 4 10.44 -28.24 39.93
N ARG A 5 10.67 -27.54 41.05
CA ARG A 5 10.82 -26.08 41.02
C ARG A 5 12.18 -25.78 40.40
N HIS A 6 12.20 -25.24 39.19
CA HIS A 6 13.38 -24.60 38.64
C HIS A 6 13.62 -23.30 39.41
N ASP A 7 14.38 -23.37 40.49
CA ASP A 7 14.84 -22.20 41.25
C ASP A 7 15.93 -21.50 40.45
N PHE A 8 15.54 -20.61 39.53
CA PHE A 8 16.44 -19.67 38.88
C PHE A 8 16.84 -18.59 39.90
N LYS A 9 17.62 -18.96 40.92
CA LYS A 9 18.33 -17.98 41.72
C LYS A 9 19.20 -17.16 40.78
N ARG A 10 18.87 -15.87 40.70
CA ARG A 10 19.55 -14.82 39.97
C ARG A 10 21.06 -15.00 40.07
N LEU A 11 21.68 -15.46 38.98
CA LEU A 11 23.10 -15.28 38.79
C LEU A 11 23.29 -13.80 38.44
N THR A 12 23.58 -13.00 39.46
CA THR A 12 24.03 -11.62 39.26
C THR A 12 25.36 -11.68 38.50
N PRO A 13 25.50 -10.99 37.35
CA PRO A 13 26.77 -10.96 36.65
C PRO A 13 27.85 -10.32 37.56
N PRO A 14 29.10 -10.83 37.55
CA PRO A 14 30.17 -10.34 38.40
C PRO A 14 30.44 -8.85 38.15
N LYS A 15 30.60 -8.09 39.24
CA LYS A 15 30.65 -6.61 39.27
C LYS A 15 31.94 -5.97 38.73
N ASN A 16 32.86 -6.74 38.17
CA ASN A 16 34.08 -6.24 37.54
C ASN A 16 34.42 -7.15 36.36
N LYS A 17 34.25 -6.67 35.12
CA LYS A 17 34.72 -7.39 33.93
C LYS A 17 35.89 -6.63 33.32
N ALA A 18 37.01 -7.33 33.16
CA ALA A 18 38.06 -6.90 32.24
C ALA A 18 37.47 -6.80 30.82
N ILE A 19 38.01 -5.91 29.99
CA ILE A 19 37.52 -5.63 28.62
C ILE A 19 37.58 -6.90 27.73
N LEU A 20 38.40 -7.88 28.11
CA LEU A 20 38.53 -9.19 27.46
C LEU A 20 38.41 -10.29 28.53
N GLU A 21 37.56 -11.28 28.30
CA GLU A 21 37.46 -12.49 29.14
C GLU A 21 37.95 -13.72 28.38
N ARG A 22 38.62 -14.64 29.08
CA ARG A 22 39.20 -15.87 28.50
C ARG A 22 38.19 -17.02 28.53
N CYS A 23 38.14 -17.78 27.44
CA CYS A 23 37.38 -19.03 27.39
C CYS A 23 37.95 -20.06 28.39
N ALA A 24 37.08 -20.66 29.19
CA ALA A 24 37.45 -21.69 30.17
C ALA A 24 37.98 -23.00 29.56
N VAL A 25 37.79 -23.22 28.25
CA VAL A 25 38.22 -24.44 27.54
C VAL A 25 39.56 -24.22 26.82
N CYS A 26 39.65 -23.18 25.98
CA CYS A 26 40.82 -22.96 25.13
C CYS A 26 41.65 -21.73 25.50
N GLY A 27 41.24 -20.93 26.49
CA GLY A 27 41.95 -19.74 26.92
C GLY A 27 41.87 -18.54 25.95
N ALA A 28 41.17 -18.68 24.82
CA ALA A 28 41.01 -17.59 23.84
C ALA A 28 40.32 -16.37 24.48
N GLU A 29 40.90 -15.19 24.27
CA GLU A 29 40.34 -13.92 24.73
C GLU A 29 39.28 -13.42 23.75
N GLU A 30 38.09 -13.15 24.28
CA GLU A 30 36.95 -12.68 23.48
C GLU A 30 36.41 -11.38 24.06
N PHE A 31 36.13 -10.43 23.17
CA PHE A 31 35.52 -9.15 23.54
C PHE A 31 34.04 -9.31 23.91
N ILE A 32 33.37 -10.34 23.37
CA ILE A 32 31.97 -10.65 23.66
C ILE A 32 31.89 -12.06 24.25
N PRO A 33 32.11 -12.22 25.57
CA PRO A 33 32.13 -13.52 26.21
C PRO A 33 30.72 -14.15 26.30
N TYR A 34 30.62 -15.44 25.95
CA TYR A 34 29.40 -16.21 26.17
C TYR A 34 29.43 -16.86 27.54
N VAL A 35 28.48 -16.52 28.42
CA VAL A 35 28.31 -17.19 29.71
C VAL A 35 27.29 -18.32 29.56
N CYS A 36 27.70 -19.55 29.82
CA CYS A 36 26.79 -20.70 29.78
C CYS A 36 25.79 -20.64 30.94
N ARG A 37 24.49 -20.74 30.64
CA ARG A 37 23.42 -20.68 31.66
C ARG A 37 23.40 -21.88 32.61
N TYR A 38 24.06 -22.98 32.24
CA TYR A 38 24.04 -24.22 33.01
C TYR A 38 25.25 -24.35 33.94
N CYS A 39 26.47 -24.02 33.49
CA CYS A 39 27.69 -24.14 34.30
C CYS A 39 28.26 -22.79 34.78
N GLY A 40 27.80 -21.66 34.24
CA GLY A 40 28.25 -20.32 34.65
C GLY A 40 29.62 -19.88 34.13
N HIS A 41 30.35 -20.73 33.41
CA HIS A 41 31.67 -20.40 32.84
C HIS A 41 31.56 -19.57 31.55
N VAL A 42 32.66 -18.88 31.24
CA VAL A 42 32.83 -18.05 30.04
C VAL A 42 33.43 -18.89 28.89
N HIS A 43 32.85 -18.76 27.71
CA HIS A 43 33.25 -19.50 26.51
C HIS A 43 33.36 -18.59 25.28
N CYS A 44 34.20 -18.99 24.33
CA CYS A 44 34.31 -18.35 23.01
C CYS A 44 33.20 -18.83 22.06
N VAL A 45 33.14 -18.25 20.85
CA VAL A 45 32.14 -18.61 19.82
C VAL A 45 32.12 -20.12 19.53
N TYR A 46 33.29 -20.77 19.53
CA TYR A 46 33.42 -22.20 19.22
C TYR A 46 32.97 -23.11 20.37
N HIS A 47 33.16 -22.68 21.62
CA HIS A 47 32.83 -23.48 22.81
C HIS A 47 31.54 -23.05 23.51
N ARG A 48 30.73 -22.17 22.89
CA ARG A 48 29.51 -21.60 23.50
C ARG A 48 28.39 -22.61 23.74
N LEU A 49 28.32 -23.69 22.97
CA LEU A 49 27.30 -24.72 23.11
C LEU A 49 27.68 -25.70 24.24
N PRO A 50 26.73 -26.18 25.06
CA PRO A 50 26.99 -27.16 26.13
C PRO A 50 27.73 -28.43 25.67
N GLU A 51 27.53 -28.83 24.42
CA GLU A 51 28.19 -29.99 23.80
C GLU A 51 29.66 -29.71 23.46
N ASN A 52 30.00 -28.47 23.14
CA ASN A 52 31.33 -28.08 22.67
C ASN A 52 32.30 -27.79 23.84
N HIS A 53 31.82 -27.75 25.08
CA HIS A 53 32.67 -27.57 26.28
C HIS A 53 32.44 -28.64 27.35
N GLU A 54 31.80 -29.75 26.97
CA GLU A 54 31.48 -30.86 27.88
C GLU A 54 30.83 -30.37 29.19
N CYS A 55 29.72 -29.65 29.05
CA CYS A 55 29.08 -29.01 30.19
C CYS A 55 28.75 -30.03 31.30
N PRO A 56 29.17 -29.81 32.56
CA PRO A 56 28.86 -30.73 33.66
C PRO A 56 27.35 -30.86 33.90
N ASN A 57 26.57 -29.85 33.51
CA ASN A 57 25.12 -29.80 33.61
C ASN A 57 24.42 -30.05 32.25
N ILE A 58 25.05 -30.78 31.32
CA ILE A 58 24.51 -31.05 29.98
C ILE A 58 23.15 -31.77 29.99
N SER A 59 22.86 -32.56 31.03
CA SER A 59 21.57 -33.22 31.20
C SER A 59 20.40 -32.22 31.32
N GLN A 60 20.64 -31.03 31.90
CA GLN A 60 19.65 -29.95 31.97
C GLN A 60 19.47 -29.24 30.62
N ALA A 61 20.51 -29.21 29.80
CA ALA A 61 20.44 -28.68 28.44
C ALA A 61 19.71 -29.64 27.47
N ARG A 62 19.81 -30.95 27.72
CA ARG A 62 19.15 -32.01 26.93
C ARG A 62 17.76 -32.38 27.42
N ALA A 63 17.30 -31.81 28.54
CA ALA A 63 15.95 -32.08 29.03
C ALA A 63 14.93 -31.74 27.92
N PRO A 64 14.05 -32.68 27.54
CA PRO A 64 13.05 -32.42 26.51
C PRO A 64 12.24 -31.22 26.96
N ARG A 65 12.13 -30.20 26.10
CA ARG A 65 11.20 -29.10 26.33
C ARG A 65 9.85 -29.74 26.57
N GLN A 66 9.32 -29.60 27.78
CA GLN A 66 7.96 -30.04 28.01
C GLN A 66 7.11 -29.35 26.95
N PRO A 67 6.32 -30.09 26.16
CA PRO A 67 5.37 -29.45 25.28
C PRO A 67 4.57 -28.51 26.18
N VAL A 68 4.61 -27.22 25.86
CA VAL A 68 3.76 -26.25 26.54
C VAL A 68 2.35 -26.73 26.23
N HIS A 69 1.74 -27.47 27.17
CA HIS A 69 0.32 -27.71 27.13
C HIS A 69 -0.30 -26.35 27.32
N LEU A 70 -0.62 -25.69 26.20
CA LEU A 70 -1.56 -24.60 26.17
C LEU A 70 -2.88 -25.22 26.62
N GLU A 71 -3.10 -25.20 27.93
CA GLU A 71 -4.35 -25.62 28.52
C GLU A 71 -5.40 -24.72 27.91
N ARG A 72 -6.17 -25.29 26.97
CA ARG A 72 -7.24 -24.57 26.29
C ARG A 72 -8.27 -24.27 27.36
N ARG A 73 -8.15 -23.08 27.96
CA ARG A 73 -9.02 -22.60 29.02
C ARG A 73 -10.46 -22.71 28.53
N GLN A 74 -11.15 -23.76 28.96
CA GLN A 74 -12.60 -23.89 28.84
C GLN A 74 -13.20 -22.96 29.89
N GLY A 75 -13.08 -21.66 29.63
CA GLY A 75 -13.57 -20.61 30.49
C GLY A 75 -13.94 -19.46 29.59
N GLY A 76 -15.24 -19.25 29.44
CA GLY A 76 -15.85 -18.26 28.56
C GLY A 76 -15.07 -16.96 28.58
N THR A 77 -14.33 -16.71 27.51
CA THR A 77 -14.20 -15.34 27.05
C THR A 77 -15.51 -15.09 26.33
N THR A 78 -16.35 -14.25 26.92
CA THR A 78 -17.09 -13.32 26.10
C THR A 78 -16.06 -12.75 25.13
N LEU A 79 -16.02 -13.30 23.91
CA LEU A 79 -15.57 -12.53 22.79
C LEU A 79 -16.50 -11.32 22.87
N ARG A 80 -16.04 -10.25 23.53
CA ARG A 80 -16.22 -8.94 22.96
C ARG A 80 -15.62 -9.11 21.58
N LEU A 81 -16.45 -9.60 20.65
CA LEU A 81 -16.48 -9.13 19.30
C LEU A 81 -16.30 -7.65 19.50
N ILE A 82 -15.05 -7.18 19.35
CA ILE A 82 -14.77 -5.77 19.22
C ILE A 82 -15.69 -5.43 18.07
N ARG A 83 -16.83 -4.86 18.44
CA ARG A 83 -17.98 -4.61 17.58
C ARG A 83 -17.33 -4.03 16.34
N SER A 84 -17.49 -4.70 15.21
CA SER A 84 -16.91 -4.25 13.95
C SER A 84 -17.04 -2.73 13.93
N PRO A 85 -15.95 -1.95 13.85
CA PRO A 85 -16.10 -0.50 13.80
C PRO A 85 -17.17 -0.26 12.76
N ARG A 86 -18.24 0.45 13.14
CA ARG A 86 -19.40 0.66 12.27
C ARG A 86 -18.83 0.99 10.89
N ILE A 87 -19.12 0.13 9.92
CA ILE A 87 -18.73 0.33 8.52
C ILE A 87 -19.65 1.45 8.03
N SER A 88 -19.44 2.69 8.49
CA SER A 88 -20.28 3.85 8.19
C SER A 88 -19.81 5.07 8.98
N LEU A 89 -18.75 5.71 8.50
CA LEU A 89 -18.69 7.13 8.09
C LEU A 89 -17.24 7.42 7.71
N MET A 90 -17.01 8.00 6.53
CA MET A 90 -15.69 8.58 6.22
C MET A 90 -15.38 9.66 7.25
N PRO A 91 -14.25 9.57 7.98
CA PRO A 91 -13.82 10.65 8.87
C PRO A 91 -13.68 11.95 8.08
N GLY A 92 -13.99 13.09 8.70
CA GLY A 92 -13.84 14.40 8.04
C GLY A 92 -12.44 14.66 7.49
N ARG A 93 -11.39 14.14 8.16
CA ARG A 93 -10.00 14.20 7.67
C ARG A 93 -9.78 13.42 6.37
N GLU A 94 -10.49 12.32 6.16
CA GLU A 94 -10.37 11.51 4.95
C GLU A 94 -11.09 12.19 3.79
N ILE A 95 -12.29 12.75 4.05
CA ILE A 95 -13.02 13.57 3.09
C ILE A 95 -12.15 14.77 2.68
N LEU A 96 -11.54 15.46 3.65
CA LEU A 96 -10.65 16.58 3.37
C LEU A 96 -9.44 16.13 2.52
N ALA A 97 -8.81 15.01 2.86
CA ALA A 97 -7.69 14.48 2.10
C ALA A 97 -8.07 14.11 0.65
N LEU A 98 -9.22 13.45 0.46
CA LEU A 98 -9.76 13.13 -0.86
C LEU A 98 -10.09 14.39 -1.65
N SER A 99 -10.71 15.39 -1.02
CA SER A 99 -11.02 16.68 -1.64
C SER A 99 -9.77 17.45 -2.06
N ILE A 100 -8.73 17.47 -1.21
CA ILE A 100 -7.45 18.10 -1.55
C ILE A 100 -6.80 17.37 -2.75
N ALA A 101 -6.73 16.04 -2.72
CA ALA A 101 -6.19 15.25 -3.83
C ALA A 101 -6.97 15.50 -5.13
N TRP A 102 -8.30 15.55 -5.04
CA TRP A 102 -9.19 15.81 -6.16
C TRP A 102 -8.94 17.20 -6.78
N VAL A 103 -8.89 18.25 -5.97
CA VAL A 103 -8.61 19.61 -6.45
C VAL A 103 -7.20 19.71 -7.04
N VAL A 104 -6.19 19.12 -6.39
CA VAL A 104 -4.81 19.11 -6.88
C VAL A 104 -4.71 18.45 -8.25
N LEU A 105 -5.36 17.29 -8.43
CA LEU A 105 -5.42 16.65 -9.73
C LEU A 105 -6.22 17.48 -10.75
N GLY A 106 -7.36 18.06 -10.38
CA GLY A 106 -8.15 18.94 -11.25
C GLY A 106 -7.32 20.11 -11.79
N VAL A 107 -6.56 20.78 -10.92
CA VAL A 107 -5.61 21.84 -11.30
C VAL A 107 -4.51 21.28 -12.21
N SER A 108 -3.91 20.14 -11.84
CA SER A 108 -2.81 19.53 -12.61
C SER A 108 -3.23 19.17 -14.04
N PHE A 109 -4.41 18.56 -14.21
CA PHE A 109 -4.94 18.19 -15.53
C PHE A 109 -5.43 19.40 -16.34
N SER A 110 -5.77 20.51 -15.69
CA SER A 110 -6.19 21.74 -16.36
C SER A 110 -5.02 22.60 -16.86
N MET A 111 -3.78 22.32 -16.42
CA MET A 111 -2.59 23.13 -16.78
C MET A 111 -2.40 23.28 -18.28
N ARG A 112 -2.68 22.24 -19.07
CA ARG A 112 -2.53 22.30 -20.54
C ARG A 112 -3.31 23.44 -21.19
N TYR A 113 -4.49 23.78 -20.66
CA TYR A 113 -5.32 24.87 -21.18
C TYR A 113 -4.80 26.24 -20.76
N MET A 114 -4.21 26.33 -19.57
CA MET A 114 -3.61 27.57 -19.06
C MET A 114 -2.37 28.01 -19.85
N TYR A 115 -1.64 27.08 -20.48
CA TYR A 115 -0.48 27.40 -21.31
C TYR A 115 -0.83 27.84 -22.75
N GLN A 116 -2.11 27.76 -23.14
CA GLN A 116 -2.56 28.18 -24.47
C GLN A 116 -3.06 29.64 -24.41
N PRO A 117 -2.42 30.61 -25.11
CA PRO A 117 -2.74 32.03 -25.00
C PRO A 117 -4.20 32.39 -25.35
N SER A 118 -4.84 31.59 -26.20
CA SER A 118 -6.25 31.77 -26.59
C SER A 118 -7.23 31.71 -25.42
N TRP A 119 -6.90 31.01 -24.33
CA TRP A 119 -7.78 30.89 -23.17
C TRP A 119 -7.70 32.10 -22.23
N TRP A 120 -6.64 32.91 -22.33
CA TRP A 120 -6.44 34.08 -21.47
C TRP A 120 -7.42 35.21 -21.81
N SER A 121 -7.91 35.26 -23.05
CA SER A 121 -8.96 36.19 -23.48
C SER A 121 -10.38 35.68 -23.18
N GLN A 122 -10.54 34.46 -22.66
CA GLN A 122 -11.83 33.81 -22.39
C GLN A 122 -11.89 33.23 -20.97
N PRO A 123 -11.76 34.05 -19.90
CA PRO A 123 -11.62 33.57 -18.52
C PRO A 123 -12.84 32.77 -18.03
N ILE A 124 -14.05 33.11 -18.50
CA ILE A 124 -15.28 32.39 -18.15
C ILE A 124 -15.26 30.98 -18.75
N ALA A 125 -14.93 30.86 -20.03
CA ALA A 125 -14.82 29.55 -20.71
C ALA A 125 -13.72 28.68 -20.07
N LEU A 126 -12.58 29.27 -19.71
CA LEU A 126 -11.51 28.56 -18.99
C LEU A 126 -11.99 28.02 -17.64
N PHE A 127 -12.77 28.81 -16.89
CA PHE A 127 -13.35 28.37 -15.62
C PHE A 127 -14.38 27.24 -15.82
N GLU A 128 -15.23 27.32 -16.83
CA GLU A 128 -16.18 26.24 -17.17
C GLU A 128 -15.45 24.94 -17.54
N VAL A 129 -14.40 25.02 -18.36
CA VAL A 129 -13.55 23.85 -18.70
C VAL A 129 -12.83 23.29 -17.47
N PHE A 130 -12.36 24.15 -16.57
CA PHE A 130 -11.80 23.71 -15.29
C PHE A 130 -12.83 22.93 -14.46
N LEU A 131 -14.07 23.41 -14.35
CA LEU A 131 -15.14 22.71 -13.61
C LEU A 131 -15.50 21.36 -14.27
N LEU A 132 -15.55 21.30 -15.60
CA LEU A 132 -15.76 20.05 -16.33
C LEU A 132 -14.61 19.05 -16.10
N THR A 133 -13.37 19.54 -16.13
CA THR A 133 -12.18 18.72 -15.84
C THR A 133 -12.20 18.22 -14.40
N LEU A 134 -12.59 19.07 -13.46
CA LEU A 134 -12.76 18.70 -12.06
C LEU A 134 -13.83 17.61 -11.91
N LEU A 135 -14.97 17.71 -12.59
CA LEU A 135 -16.00 16.66 -12.59
C LEU A 135 -15.48 15.32 -13.14
N ILE A 136 -14.76 15.34 -14.27
CA ILE A 136 -14.17 14.15 -14.88
C ILE A 136 -13.15 13.51 -13.93
N ILE A 137 -12.24 14.30 -13.37
CA ILE A 137 -11.26 13.79 -12.40
C ILE A 137 -11.97 13.26 -11.15
N GLY A 138 -13.02 13.92 -10.68
CA GLY A 138 -13.78 13.50 -9.51
C GLY A 138 -14.36 12.10 -9.70
N THR A 139 -15.03 11.87 -10.82
CA THR A 139 -15.59 10.54 -11.13
C THR A 139 -14.50 9.48 -11.37
N SER A 140 -13.37 9.87 -11.97
CA SER A 140 -12.26 8.94 -12.28
C SER A 140 -11.45 8.56 -11.04
N PHE A 141 -10.91 9.54 -10.32
CA PHE A 141 -10.06 9.35 -9.14
C PHE A 141 -10.86 8.90 -7.91
N LEU A 142 -12.00 9.55 -7.59
CA LEU A 142 -12.77 9.12 -6.43
C LEU A 142 -13.37 7.74 -6.66
N GLY A 143 -13.85 7.45 -7.87
CA GLY A 143 -14.32 6.12 -8.24
C GLY A 143 -13.26 5.04 -8.00
N HIS A 144 -12.02 5.31 -8.43
CA HIS A 144 -10.85 4.45 -8.20
C HIS A 144 -10.58 4.19 -6.71
N GLU A 145 -10.36 5.25 -5.92
CA GLU A 145 -10.00 5.14 -4.51
C GLU A 145 -11.13 4.53 -3.67
N LEU A 146 -12.38 4.92 -3.94
CA LEU A 146 -13.55 4.35 -3.28
C LEU A 146 -13.70 2.87 -3.58
N ALA A 147 -13.35 2.43 -4.79
CA ALA A 147 -13.44 1.02 -5.15
C ALA A 147 -12.43 0.17 -4.38
N HIS A 148 -11.19 0.64 -4.19
CA HIS A 148 -10.24 -0.01 -3.27
C HIS A 148 -10.81 -0.11 -1.87
N LYS A 149 -11.31 1.03 -1.35
CA LYS A 149 -11.82 1.13 0.01
C LYS A 149 -13.00 0.19 0.25
N PHE A 150 -14.03 0.26 -0.58
CA PHE A 150 -15.24 -0.55 -0.41
C PHE A 150 -14.96 -2.03 -0.62
N THR A 151 -14.07 -2.38 -1.55
CA THR A 151 -13.66 -3.78 -1.74
C THR A 151 -12.88 -4.30 -0.53
N ALA A 152 -11.93 -3.53 0.00
CA ALA A 152 -11.20 -3.88 1.22
C ALA A 152 -12.15 -4.07 2.42
N GLN A 153 -13.12 -3.16 2.59
CA GLN A 153 -14.13 -3.25 3.64
C GLN A 153 -15.03 -4.47 3.49
N ARG A 154 -15.37 -4.86 2.26
CA ARG A 154 -16.13 -6.09 1.97
C ARG A 154 -15.35 -7.34 2.34
N TYR A 155 -14.02 -7.32 2.22
CA TYR A 155 -13.13 -8.37 2.73
C TYR A 155 -12.89 -8.28 4.26
N GLY A 156 -13.55 -7.37 4.96
CA GLY A 156 -13.42 -7.22 6.41
C GLY A 156 -12.14 -6.50 6.86
N ALA A 157 -11.41 -5.88 5.93
CA ALA A 157 -10.25 -5.05 6.23
C ALA A 157 -10.66 -3.61 6.55
N TRP A 158 -9.89 -2.95 7.40
CA TRP A 158 -9.98 -1.52 7.60
C TRP A 158 -9.28 -0.80 6.45
N ALA A 159 -9.89 0.25 5.92
CA ALA A 159 -9.37 1.02 4.79
C ALA A 159 -9.62 2.52 5.00
N GLU A 160 -8.56 3.33 4.84
CA GLU A 160 -8.59 4.79 4.95
C GLU A 160 -7.70 5.40 3.87
N PHE A 161 -8.24 6.36 3.10
CA PHE A 161 -7.45 7.15 2.18
C PHE A 161 -6.55 8.12 2.95
N LYS A 162 -5.27 8.19 2.56
CA LYS A 162 -4.34 9.20 3.06
C LYS A 162 -3.71 9.96 1.91
N LEU A 163 -3.72 11.28 2.05
CA LEU A 163 -3.02 12.18 1.14
C LEU A 163 -1.51 11.98 1.31
N TRP A 164 -0.82 11.78 0.19
CA TRP A 164 0.62 11.82 0.11
C TRP A 164 1.04 13.20 -0.39
N THR A 165 1.35 14.09 0.55
CA THR A 165 1.65 15.51 0.27
C THR A 165 2.74 15.69 -0.78
N VAL A 166 3.80 14.89 -0.73
CA VAL A 166 4.86 14.89 -1.74
C VAL A 166 4.29 14.52 -3.10
N GLY A 167 3.52 13.43 -3.21
CA GLY A 167 2.89 13.03 -4.47
C GLY A 167 1.94 14.08 -5.05
N ALA A 168 1.18 14.75 -4.19
CA ALA A 168 0.32 15.88 -4.58
C ALA A 168 1.13 17.07 -5.12
N ILE A 169 2.24 17.42 -4.46
CA ILE A 169 3.16 18.46 -4.95
C ILE A 169 3.81 18.04 -6.28
N MET A 170 4.26 16.78 -6.39
CA MET A 170 4.83 16.27 -7.63
C MET A 170 3.81 16.32 -8.78
N SER A 171 2.52 16.07 -8.52
CA SER A 171 1.44 16.20 -9.51
C SER A 171 1.42 17.62 -10.11
N LEU A 172 1.51 18.65 -9.25
CA LEU A 172 1.54 20.06 -9.67
C LEU A 172 2.85 20.40 -10.38
N VAL A 173 4.01 20.02 -9.82
CA VAL A 173 5.31 20.36 -10.39
C VAL A 173 5.46 19.74 -11.78
N PHE A 174 5.16 18.45 -11.93
CA PHE A 174 5.26 17.78 -13.24
C PHE A 174 4.26 18.34 -14.25
N SER A 175 3.03 18.67 -13.83
CA SER A 175 2.06 19.27 -14.75
C SER A 175 2.48 20.66 -15.20
N VAL A 176 3.03 21.50 -14.33
CA VAL A 176 3.55 22.83 -14.71
C VAL A 176 4.77 22.71 -15.62
N VAL A 177 5.78 21.94 -15.23
CA VAL A 177 7.04 21.79 -15.99
C VAL A 177 6.80 21.17 -17.37
N SER A 178 5.87 20.22 -17.47
CA SER A 178 5.53 19.58 -18.74
C SER A 178 4.45 20.32 -19.53
N GLN A 179 3.99 21.48 -19.06
CA GLN A 179 2.88 22.25 -19.67
C GLN A 179 1.60 21.41 -19.84
N GLY A 180 1.34 20.51 -18.89
CA GLY A 180 0.21 19.58 -18.89
C GLY A 180 0.37 18.39 -19.85
N ALA A 181 1.57 18.15 -20.39
CA ALA A 181 1.84 16.98 -21.21
C ALA A 181 1.94 15.69 -20.38
N PHE A 182 2.48 15.79 -19.15
CA PHE A 182 2.69 14.68 -18.23
C PHE A 182 2.20 15.04 -16.82
N ILE A 183 1.40 14.16 -16.22
CA ILE A 183 0.87 14.34 -14.87
C ILE A 183 1.22 13.10 -14.04
N PHE A 184 1.99 13.32 -12.97
CA PHE A 184 2.27 12.30 -11.95
C PHE A 184 1.04 12.10 -11.07
N ALA A 185 0.19 11.13 -11.39
CA ALA A 185 -1.14 11.01 -10.80
C ALA A 185 -1.19 10.08 -9.59
N ALA A 186 -0.36 10.36 -8.58
CA ALA A 186 -0.36 9.63 -7.30
C ALA A 186 -0.36 10.61 -6.11
N PRO A 187 -1.49 11.32 -5.86
CA PRO A 187 -1.59 12.28 -4.76
C PRO A 187 -1.79 11.62 -3.40
N GLY A 188 -2.06 10.31 -3.34
CA GLY A 188 -2.35 9.57 -2.12
C GLY A 188 -2.58 8.10 -2.41
N ALA A 189 -3.02 7.35 -1.40
CA ALA A 189 -3.41 5.95 -1.54
C ALA A 189 -4.38 5.52 -0.43
N VAL A 190 -5.19 4.50 -0.69
CA VAL A 190 -5.94 3.78 0.35
C VAL A 190 -5.03 2.83 1.11
N TYR A 191 -4.87 3.09 2.41
CA TYR A 191 -4.15 2.23 3.34
C TYR A 191 -5.08 1.14 3.83
N ILE A 192 -4.69 -0.12 3.62
CA ILE A 192 -5.48 -1.29 3.99
C ILE A 192 -4.79 -1.99 5.17
N ALA A 193 -5.50 -2.11 6.29
CA ALA A 193 -5.07 -2.90 7.43
C ALA A 193 -6.03 -4.06 7.64
N SER A 194 -5.55 -5.29 7.52
CA SER A 194 -6.37 -6.47 7.80
C SER A 194 -6.69 -6.57 9.29
N ARG A 195 -7.94 -6.89 9.61
CA ARG A 195 -8.40 -7.18 10.98
C ARG A 195 -7.63 -8.34 11.62
N SER A 196 -7.18 -9.29 10.79
CA SER A 196 -6.39 -10.46 11.19
C SER A 196 -4.95 -10.11 11.61
N SER A 197 -4.47 -8.90 11.28
CA SER A 197 -3.11 -8.48 11.61
C SER A 197 -2.85 -8.31 13.12
N TYR A 198 -3.90 -8.11 13.94
CA TYR A 198 -3.78 -8.10 15.41
C TYR A 198 -3.68 -9.51 16.02
N ILE A 199 -4.05 -10.54 15.26
CA ILE A 199 -4.03 -11.96 15.67
C ILE A 199 -2.82 -12.68 15.02
N GLY A 200 -2.00 -11.97 14.23
CA GLY A 200 -0.81 -12.50 13.57
C GLY A 200 -1.07 -13.12 12.19
N ASP A 201 -2.28 -12.97 11.67
CA ASP A 201 -2.67 -13.52 10.38
C ASP A 201 -2.55 -12.42 9.30
N VAL A 202 -1.61 -12.64 8.38
CA VAL A 202 -1.25 -11.69 7.32
C VAL A 202 -2.35 -11.75 6.25
N MET A 203 -2.78 -10.59 5.73
CA MET A 203 -3.74 -10.58 4.61
C MET A 203 -3.22 -11.44 3.47
N ASP A 204 -4.05 -12.38 3.00
CA ASP A 204 -3.69 -13.22 1.87
C ASP A 204 -3.26 -12.34 0.68
N ARG A 205 -2.11 -12.69 0.08
CA ARG A 205 -1.52 -11.92 -1.03
C ARG A 205 -2.50 -11.80 -2.18
N LYS A 206 -3.31 -12.84 -2.39
CA LYS A 206 -4.39 -12.84 -3.39
C LYS A 206 -5.44 -11.78 -3.11
N THR A 207 -5.94 -11.69 -1.87
CA THR A 207 -6.94 -10.68 -1.50
C THR A 207 -6.38 -9.27 -1.69
N ASN A 208 -5.14 -9.01 -1.26
CA ASN A 208 -4.50 -7.71 -1.44
C ASN A 208 -4.32 -7.36 -2.93
N GLY A 209 -3.90 -8.33 -3.75
CA GLY A 209 -3.76 -8.16 -5.19
C GLY A 209 -5.09 -7.91 -5.89
N ILE A 210 -6.17 -8.61 -5.50
CA ILE A 210 -7.52 -8.36 -6.01
C ILE A 210 -7.97 -6.95 -5.65
N ILE A 211 -7.84 -6.53 -4.38
CA ILE A 211 -8.25 -5.19 -3.95
C ILE A 211 -7.53 -4.12 -4.76
N SER A 212 -6.23 -4.26 -5.00
CA SER A 212 -5.46 -3.34 -5.83
C SER A 212 -5.78 -3.40 -7.32
N LEU A 213 -6.32 -4.51 -7.83
CA LEU A 213 -6.75 -4.58 -9.22
C LEU A 213 -8.08 -3.86 -9.48
N VAL A 214 -8.96 -3.76 -8.48
CA VAL A 214 -10.30 -3.18 -8.65
C VAL A 214 -10.26 -1.70 -9.05
N GLY A 215 -9.34 -0.90 -8.50
CA GLY A 215 -9.19 0.51 -8.88
C GLY A 215 -8.93 0.70 -10.37
N PRO A 216 -7.84 0.13 -10.94
CA PRO A 216 -7.60 0.17 -12.38
C PRO A 216 -8.76 -0.37 -13.22
N VAL A 217 -9.48 -1.39 -12.76
CA VAL A 217 -10.67 -1.93 -13.45
C VAL A 217 -11.80 -0.90 -13.50
N ILE A 218 -12.06 -0.15 -12.43
CA ILE A 218 -13.07 0.92 -12.42
C ILE A 218 -12.72 2.02 -13.42
N ASN A 219 -11.44 2.37 -13.54
CA ASN A 219 -11.00 3.34 -14.54
C ASN A 219 -11.22 2.82 -15.96
N VAL A 220 -10.86 1.56 -16.23
CA VAL A 220 -11.12 0.93 -17.55
C VAL A 220 -12.62 0.92 -17.87
N ALA A 221 -13.47 0.62 -16.88
CA ALA A 221 -14.91 0.66 -17.05
C ALA A 221 -15.41 2.08 -17.38
N ALA A 222 -14.95 3.11 -16.66
CA ALA A 222 -15.31 4.50 -16.91
C ALA A 222 -14.82 5.01 -18.29
N ALA A 223 -13.61 4.63 -18.70
CA ALA A 223 -13.10 4.89 -20.05
C ALA A 223 -13.96 4.22 -21.12
N THR A 224 -14.34 2.95 -20.91
CA THR A 224 -15.17 2.18 -21.84
C THR A 224 -16.55 2.80 -22.00
N ILE A 225 -17.20 3.19 -20.89
CA ILE A 225 -18.49 3.87 -20.91
C ILE A 225 -18.39 5.17 -21.71
N SER A 226 -17.34 5.97 -21.45
CA SER A 226 -17.11 7.23 -22.14
C SER A 226 -16.84 7.02 -23.64
N ALA A 227 -16.11 5.96 -24.00
CA ALA A 227 -15.84 5.58 -25.39
C ALA A 227 -17.11 5.14 -26.13
N VAL A 228 -17.95 4.32 -25.51
CA VAL A 228 -19.23 3.89 -26.09
C VAL A 228 -20.13 5.10 -26.36
N ILE A 229 -20.20 6.06 -25.42
CA ILE A 229 -20.96 7.30 -25.60
C ILE A 229 -20.35 8.14 -26.73
N TYR A 230 -19.03 8.31 -26.75
CA TYR A 230 -18.32 9.08 -27.78
C TYR A 230 -18.57 8.53 -29.18
N PHE A 231 -18.35 7.24 -29.41
CA PHE A 231 -18.54 6.63 -30.73
C PHE A 231 -20.01 6.55 -31.13
N GLY A 232 -20.93 6.38 -30.17
CA GLY A 232 -22.37 6.45 -30.44
C GLY A 232 -22.83 7.82 -30.92
N LEU A 233 -22.35 8.90 -30.28
CA LEU A 233 -22.64 10.27 -30.71
C LEU A 233 -21.98 10.59 -32.05
N LEU A 234 -20.74 10.14 -32.26
CA LEU A 234 -20.04 10.30 -33.53
C LEU A 234 -20.79 9.62 -34.68
N ALA A 235 -21.28 8.39 -34.48
CA ALA A 235 -22.09 7.67 -35.46
C ALA A 235 -23.43 8.36 -35.75
N ALA A 236 -23.99 9.07 -34.77
CA ALA A 236 -25.17 9.92 -34.94
C ALA A 236 -24.87 11.29 -35.57
N GLY A 237 -23.61 11.59 -35.91
CA GLY A 237 -23.19 12.89 -36.44
C GLY A 237 -23.19 14.02 -35.41
N VAL A 238 -23.21 13.70 -34.12
CA VAL A 238 -23.24 14.66 -33.01
C VAL A 238 -21.85 14.81 -32.40
N GLY A 239 -21.27 16.00 -32.50
CA GLY A 239 -20.03 16.37 -31.80
C GLY A 239 -20.30 17.19 -30.55
N VAL A 240 -19.77 16.76 -29.40
CA VAL A 240 -19.87 17.52 -28.13
C VAL A 240 -18.54 18.22 -27.87
N LYS A 241 -18.45 19.50 -28.25
CA LYS A 241 -17.31 20.35 -27.94
C LYS A 241 -17.79 21.65 -27.28
N ILE A 242 -17.17 22.01 -26.16
CA ILE A 242 -17.49 23.19 -25.37
C ILE A 242 -16.26 24.12 -25.44
N TYR A 243 -16.33 25.21 -26.21
CA TYR A 243 -15.19 26.09 -26.51
C TYR A 243 -13.95 25.34 -27.06
N GLY A 244 -14.17 24.26 -27.81
CA GLY A 244 -13.09 23.41 -28.34
C GLY A 244 -12.59 22.32 -27.36
N PHE A 245 -13.06 22.31 -26.11
CA PHE A 245 -12.84 21.21 -25.16
C PHE A 245 -13.80 20.05 -25.45
N ASP A 246 -13.25 18.84 -25.57
CA ASP A 246 -14.03 17.61 -25.76
C ASP A 246 -14.07 16.80 -24.44
N PRO A 247 -15.16 16.88 -23.66
CA PRO A 247 -15.24 16.23 -22.35
C PRO A 247 -15.17 14.70 -22.42
N LEU A 248 -15.70 14.09 -23.48
CA LEU A 248 -15.74 12.63 -23.61
C LEU A 248 -14.35 12.09 -23.92
N THR A 249 -13.66 12.71 -24.86
CA THR A 249 -12.27 12.39 -25.17
C THR A 249 -11.38 12.55 -23.93
N GLN A 250 -11.53 13.66 -23.18
CA GLN A 250 -10.77 13.85 -21.95
C GLN A 250 -11.10 12.79 -20.89
N SER A 251 -12.37 12.41 -20.74
CA SER A 251 -12.79 11.33 -19.83
C SER A 251 -12.14 9.99 -20.16
N ILE A 252 -12.07 9.63 -21.45
CA ILE A 252 -11.40 8.41 -21.93
C ILE A 252 -9.91 8.48 -21.57
N LEU A 253 -9.23 9.56 -21.98
CA LEU A 253 -7.78 9.70 -21.79
C LEU A 253 -7.37 9.73 -20.31
N ILE A 254 -8.11 10.47 -19.47
CA ILE A 254 -7.84 10.57 -18.03
C ILE A 254 -8.00 9.21 -17.35
N ASN A 255 -9.09 8.49 -17.62
CA ASN A 255 -9.31 7.19 -17.00
C ASN A 255 -8.27 6.15 -17.43
N LEU A 256 -7.97 6.08 -18.73
CA LEU A 256 -6.91 5.20 -19.25
C LEU A 256 -5.54 5.55 -18.64
N TRP A 257 -5.19 6.84 -18.57
CA TRP A 257 -3.95 7.29 -17.96
C TRP A 257 -3.86 6.93 -16.47
N LEU A 258 -4.89 7.23 -15.67
CA LEU A 258 -4.92 6.91 -14.25
C LEU A 258 -4.85 5.40 -13.99
N GLY A 259 -5.56 4.59 -14.79
CA GLY A 259 -5.49 3.13 -14.69
C GLY A 259 -4.11 2.59 -15.05
N ALA A 260 -3.55 3.05 -16.18
CA ALA A 260 -2.23 2.62 -16.66
C ALA A 260 -1.12 3.02 -15.69
N PHE A 261 -1.17 4.26 -15.18
CA PHE A 261 -0.21 4.81 -14.23
C PHE A 261 -0.20 4.02 -12.92
N ASN A 262 -1.38 3.70 -12.37
CA ASN A 262 -1.46 2.89 -11.15
C ASN A 262 -1.00 1.44 -11.34
N MET A 263 -0.96 0.91 -12.57
CA MET A 263 -0.43 -0.43 -12.85
C MET A 263 1.11 -0.47 -12.98
N ILE A 264 1.81 0.66 -12.88
CA ILE A 264 3.28 0.66 -12.77
C ILE A 264 3.69 -0.03 -11.45
N PRO A 265 4.58 -1.03 -11.47
CA PRO A 265 4.98 -1.77 -10.28
C PRO A 265 6.04 -1.00 -9.51
N PHE A 266 5.63 0.13 -8.92
CA PHE A 266 6.51 1.03 -8.20
C PHE A 266 5.85 1.63 -6.96
N PHE A 267 6.56 1.56 -5.84
CA PHE A 267 6.23 2.26 -4.60
C PHE A 267 4.80 1.97 -4.09
N ILE A 268 3.94 3.00 -3.96
CA ILE A 268 2.58 2.91 -3.41
C ILE A 268 1.52 2.49 -4.45
N LEU A 269 1.89 2.40 -5.72
CA LEU A 269 0.97 2.13 -6.83
C LEU A 269 0.45 0.69 -6.78
N ASP A 270 -0.75 0.49 -7.30
CA ASP A 270 -1.45 -0.80 -7.26
C ASP A 270 -0.74 -1.93 -7.99
N GLY A 271 -0.09 -1.60 -9.11
CA GLY A 271 0.65 -2.53 -9.93
C GLY A 271 1.68 -3.32 -9.13
N GLN A 272 2.26 -2.72 -8.10
CA GLN A 272 3.22 -3.39 -7.23
C GLN A 272 2.58 -4.55 -6.46
N LYS A 273 1.36 -4.35 -5.95
CA LYS A 273 0.62 -5.38 -5.20
C LYS A 273 0.07 -6.45 -6.14
N VAL A 274 -0.37 -6.08 -7.34
CA VAL A 274 -0.84 -7.05 -8.34
C VAL A 274 0.34 -7.92 -8.85
N LEU A 275 1.48 -7.31 -9.16
CA LEU A 275 2.68 -8.02 -9.64
C LEU A 275 3.22 -9.01 -8.60
N THR A 276 3.25 -8.61 -7.32
CA THR A 276 3.72 -9.47 -6.22
C THR A 276 2.76 -10.62 -5.91
N TRP A 277 1.46 -10.46 -6.20
CA TRP A 277 0.48 -11.53 -6.13
C TRP A 277 0.58 -12.48 -7.33
N ASN A 278 0.47 -11.97 -8.56
CA ASN A 278 0.49 -12.77 -9.78
C ASN A 278 1.01 -11.95 -10.98
N ARG A 279 2.20 -12.32 -11.46
CA ARG A 279 2.86 -11.65 -12.59
C ARG A 279 2.09 -11.76 -13.90
N ALA A 280 1.42 -12.89 -14.15
CA ALA A 280 0.64 -13.09 -15.36
C ALA A 280 -0.60 -12.19 -15.36
N VAL A 281 -1.31 -12.10 -14.23
CA VAL A 281 -2.46 -11.19 -14.09
C VAL A 281 -2.03 -9.74 -14.28
N TRP A 282 -0.91 -9.35 -13.65
CA TRP A 282 -0.36 -8.01 -13.85
C TRP A 282 -0.06 -7.74 -15.32
N ALA A 283 0.62 -8.65 -16.04
CA ALA A 283 0.96 -8.46 -17.45
C ALA A 283 -0.28 -8.36 -18.36
N VAL A 284 -1.28 -9.24 -18.15
CA VAL A 284 -2.52 -9.28 -18.92
C VAL A 284 -3.36 -8.02 -18.74
N VAL A 285 -3.23 -7.31 -17.62
CA VAL A 285 -3.94 -6.05 -17.39
C VAL A 285 -3.10 -4.86 -17.84
N THR A 286 -1.83 -4.80 -17.44
CA THR A 286 -0.93 -3.67 -17.68
C THR A 286 -0.65 -3.46 -19.16
N ILE A 287 -0.34 -4.53 -19.92
CA ILE A 287 0.06 -4.40 -21.32
C ILE A 287 -1.11 -3.85 -22.16
N PRO A 288 -2.31 -4.45 -22.16
CA PRO A 288 -3.45 -3.90 -22.89
C PRO A 288 -3.78 -2.47 -22.45
N LEU A 289 -3.72 -2.17 -21.17
CA LEU A 289 -4.05 -0.85 -20.64
C LEU A 289 -3.09 0.23 -21.15
N TRP A 290 -1.77 0.00 -21.11
CA TRP A 290 -0.80 0.93 -21.69
C TRP A 290 -0.93 1.03 -23.22
N THR A 291 -1.20 -0.07 -23.92
CA THR A 291 -1.42 -0.01 -25.37
C THR A 291 -2.67 0.80 -25.71
N ALA A 292 -3.77 0.63 -24.95
CA ALA A 292 -4.99 1.40 -25.14
C ALA A 292 -4.76 2.89 -24.84
N THR A 293 -4.02 3.23 -23.78
CA THR A 293 -3.63 4.61 -23.49
C THR A 293 -2.82 5.22 -24.63
N ALA A 294 -1.82 4.50 -25.15
CA ALA A 294 -0.99 5.00 -26.26
C ALA A 294 -1.81 5.19 -27.55
N VAL A 295 -2.65 4.22 -27.90
CA VAL A 295 -3.55 4.31 -29.07
C VAL A 295 -4.53 5.47 -28.92
N ALA A 296 -5.16 5.63 -27.74
CA ALA A 296 -6.09 6.72 -27.49
C ALA A 296 -5.41 8.09 -27.58
N ILE A 297 -4.17 8.23 -27.07
CA ILE A 297 -3.37 9.46 -27.21
C ILE A 297 -3.07 9.79 -28.67
N VAL A 298 -2.87 8.80 -29.53
CA VAL A 298 -2.59 9.04 -30.96
C VAL A 298 -3.87 9.35 -31.74
N LEU A 299 -4.97 8.65 -31.43
CA LEU A 299 -6.21 8.74 -32.20
C LEU A 299 -7.13 9.90 -31.77
N LEU A 300 -7.10 10.29 -30.50
CA LEU A 300 -8.08 11.23 -29.94
C LEU A 300 -7.49 12.60 -29.55
N ARG A 301 -6.17 12.79 -29.61
CA ARG A 301 -5.50 13.99 -29.09
C ARG A 301 -5.13 15.01 -30.16
#